data_AF-A0A4D7ATC1-F1
#
_entry.id   AF-A0A4D7ATC1-F1
#
_cell.length_a   1.000
_cell.length_b   1.000
_cell.length_c   1.000
_cell.angle_alpha   90.00
_cell.angle_beta   90.00
_cell.angle_gamma   90.00
#
_symmetry.space_group_name_H-M   'P 1'
#
loop_
_entity.id
_entity.type
_entity.pdbx_description
1 polymer ?
#
loop_
_entity_poly.entity_id
_entity_poly.type
_entity_poly.pdbx_seq_one_letter_code
_entity_poly.pdbx_strand_id
1 'polypeptide(L)'
;MRDGIYRLRFQSPLGWGTGVLHIQGGRVWGGDGGFYYTGTQGHEGNRVTLEVRTYRHSQGRGLQTIFGQDEVHVRLIGTPDGDRIMCEGTADEVPGAQFIVELTWLTD
;
A
#
# COMPACT_ATOMS: atom_id res chain seq x y z
N MET A 1 6.70 0.19 12.24
CA MET A 1 5.29 -0.22 12.18
C MET A 1 5.10 -1.28 13.22
N ARG A 2 3.98 -1.22 13.93
CA ARG A 2 3.60 -2.30 14.85
C ARG A 2 2.83 -3.35 14.06
N ASP A 3 2.90 -4.59 14.51
CA ASP A 3 2.07 -5.65 13.93
C ASP A 3 0.58 -5.32 14.14
N GLY A 4 -0.26 -5.77 13.20
CA GLY A 4 -1.70 -5.55 13.22
C GLY A 4 -2.28 -5.09 11.89
N ILE A 5 -3.54 -4.65 11.96
CA ILE A 5 -4.35 -4.20 10.82
C ILE A 5 -4.27 -2.68 10.68
N TYR A 6 -4.06 -2.23 9.45
CA TYR A 6 -4.00 -0.85 9.04
C TYR A 6 -5.09 -0.56 8.01
N ARG A 7 -5.78 0.57 8.17
CA ARG A 7 -6.51 1.20 7.07
C ARG A 7 -5.50 1.73 6.07
N LEU A 8 -5.74 1.44 4.80
CA LEU A 8 -5.03 1.98 3.66
C LEU A 8 -5.89 3.02 2.95
N ARG A 9 -5.35 4.19 2.67
CA ARG A 9 -5.89 5.16 1.70
C ARG A 9 -4.80 5.53 0.72
N PHE A 10 -5.08 5.50 -0.57
CA PHE A 10 -4.12 5.89 -1.60
C PHE A 10 -4.73 6.87 -2.59
N GLN A 11 -3.91 7.78 -3.11
CA GLN A 11 -4.34 8.80 -4.06
C GLN A 11 -3.24 9.08 -5.09
N SER A 12 -3.64 9.10 -6.36
CA SER A 12 -2.86 9.51 -7.51
C SER A 12 -3.66 10.55 -8.33
N PRO A 13 -3.05 11.20 -9.33
CA PRO A 13 -3.79 12.04 -10.27
C PRO A 13 -4.89 11.29 -11.04
N LEU A 14 -4.74 9.98 -11.23
CA LEU A 14 -5.69 9.14 -11.98
C LEU A 14 -6.87 8.64 -11.13
N GLY A 15 -6.79 8.77 -9.81
CA GLY A 15 -7.83 8.30 -8.91
C GLY A 15 -7.34 8.01 -7.49
N TRP A 16 -8.26 7.55 -6.67
CA TRP A 16 -8.04 7.22 -5.27
C TRP A 16 -8.75 5.93 -4.90
N GLY A 17 -8.36 5.34 -3.77
CA GLY A 17 -9.01 4.16 -3.23
C GLY A 17 -8.66 3.93 -1.78
N THR A 18 -9.30 2.92 -1.21
CA THR A 18 -9.09 2.49 0.18
C THR A 18 -9.03 0.98 0.27
N GLY A 19 -8.29 0.49 1.24
CA GLY A 19 -8.16 -0.94 1.51
C GLY A 19 -7.71 -1.19 2.93
N VAL A 20 -7.15 -2.37 3.15
CA VAL A 20 -6.55 -2.77 4.42
C VAL A 20 -5.19 -3.44 4.18
N LEU A 21 -4.27 -3.25 5.12
CA LEU A 21 -3.05 -4.03 5.23
C LEU A 21 -3.03 -4.74 6.58
N HIS A 22 -2.53 -5.96 6.60
CA HIS A 22 -2.15 -6.69 7.80
C HIS A 22 -0.62 -6.84 7.79
N ILE A 23 0.01 -6.42 8.88
CA ILE A 23 1.45 -6.50 9.09
C ILE A 23 1.71 -7.48 10.22
N GLN A 24 2.56 -8.47 9.97
CA GLN A 24 3.00 -9.39 11.02
C GLN A 24 4.39 -9.92 10.74
N GLY A 25 5.30 -9.80 11.72
CA GLY A 25 6.65 -10.37 11.61
C GLY A 25 7.40 -9.91 10.36
N GLY A 26 7.26 -8.63 9.97
CA GLY A 26 7.90 -8.06 8.79
C GLY A 26 7.27 -8.43 7.44
N ARG A 27 6.13 -9.13 7.44
CA ARG A 27 5.37 -9.47 6.24
C ARG A 27 4.14 -8.57 6.10
N VAL A 28 3.77 -8.31 4.86
CA VAL A 28 2.61 -7.51 4.48
C VAL A 28 1.63 -8.39 3.72
N TRP A 29 0.37 -8.34 4.12
CA TRP A 29 -0.75 -8.80 3.32
C TRP A 29 -1.80 -7.71 3.26
N GLY A 30 -2.68 -7.73 2.27
CA GLY A 30 -3.76 -6.77 2.25
C GLY A 30 -4.57 -6.84 0.98
N GLY A 31 -5.36 -5.81 0.76
CA GLY A 31 -6.15 -5.69 -0.45
C GLY A 31 -7.14 -4.55 -0.38
N ASP A 32 -7.88 -4.44 -1.47
CA ASP A 32 -9.07 -3.62 -1.64
C ASP A 32 -10.18 -4.45 -2.30
N GLY A 33 -11.22 -3.78 -2.80
CA GLY A 33 -12.35 -4.45 -3.45
C GLY A 33 -12.01 -5.26 -4.70
N GLY A 34 -10.88 -5.00 -5.38
CA GLY A 34 -10.48 -5.68 -6.61
C GLY A 34 -9.14 -6.41 -6.55
N PHE A 35 -8.27 -6.00 -5.64
CA PHE A 35 -6.88 -6.45 -5.57
C PHE A 35 -6.53 -7.00 -4.20
N TYR A 36 -5.60 -7.96 -4.19
CA TYR A 36 -4.89 -8.38 -3.00
C TYR A 36 -3.43 -8.00 -3.15
N TYR A 37 -2.78 -7.81 -2.00
CA TYR A 37 -1.41 -7.37 -1.93
C TYR A 37 -0.61 -8.29 -1.04
N THR A 38 0.65 -8.51 -1.40
CA THR A 38 1.61 -9.26 -0.58
C THR A 38 2.96 -8.60 -0.64
N GLY A 39 3.70 -8.62 0.47
CA GLY A 39 4.97 -7.92 0.51
C GLY A 39 5.73 -8.09 1.81
N THR A 40 6.72 -7.22 1.97
CA THR A 40 7.60 -7.16 3.12
C THR A 40 7.71 -5.74 3.65
N GLN A 41 7.99 -5.64 4.94
CA GLN A 41 8.24 -4.41 5.65
C GLN A 41 9.69 -4.35 6.09
N GLY A 42 10.34 -3.23 5.83
CA GLY A 42 11.68 -2.90 6.30
C GLY A 42 11.71 -1.61 7.11
N HIS A 43 12.81 -1.42 7.84
CA HIS A 43 13.06 -0.24 8.66
C HIS A 43 14.48 0.27 8.50
N GLU A 44 14.62 1.58 8.40
CA GLU A 44 15.90 2.29 8.40
C GLU A 44 15.78 3.50 9.33
N GLY A 45 16.27 3.37 10.57
CA GLY A 45 16.03 4.37 11.61
C GLY A 45 14.53 4.53 11.88
N ASN A 46 14.02 5.77 11.78
CA ASN A 46 12.58 6.04 11.92
C ASN A 46 11.79 5.88 10.61
N ARG A 47 12.47 5.60 9.48
CA ARG A 47 11.81 5.43 8.19
C ARG A 47 11.31 4.00 8.03
N VAL A 48 10.10 3.87 7.51
CA VAL A 48 9.51 2.58 7.13
C VAL A 48 9.55 2.46 5.63
N THR A 49 9.88 1.26 5.15
CA THR A 49 9.72 0.89 3.75
C THR A 49 8.77 -0.29 3.66
N LEU A 50 7.79 -0.23 2.75
CA LEU A 50 6.99 -1.38 2.35
C LEU A 50 7.30 -1.69 0.88
N GLU A 51 7.58 -2.95 0.59
CA GLU A 51 7.72 -3.46 -0.77
C GLU A 51 6.58 -4.44 -1.02
N VAL A 52 5.69 -4.11 -1.94
CA VAL A 52 4.39 -4.75 -2.09
C VAL A 52 4.14 -5.07 -3.56
N ARG A 53 3.64 -6.27 -3.84
CA ARG A 53 3.10 -6.64 -5.15
C ARG A 53 1.58 -6.64 -5.10
N THR A 54 0.96 -6.17 -6.17
CA THR A 54 -0.49 -6.18 -6.35
C THR A 54 -0.93 -7.32 -7.27
N TYR A 55 -2.12 -7.85 -7.03
CA TYR A 55 -2.69 -8.91 -7.85
C TYR A 55 -4.20 -8.75 -7.89
N ARG A 56 -4.82 -8.92 -9.07
CA ARG A 56 -6.27 -8.87 -9.19
C ARG A 56 -6.91 -10.17 -8.68
N HIS A 57 -7.89 -10.07 -7.79
CA HIS A 57 -8.77 -11.21 -7.43
C HIS A 57 -10.19 -11.06 -7.97
N SER A 58 -10.65 -9.83 -8.23
CA SER A 58 -12.02 -9.56 -8.67
C SER A 58 -12.07 -8.63 -9.87
N GLN A 59 -13.01 -8.91 -10.77
CA GLN A 59 -13.32 -8.09 -11.94
C GLN A 59 -14.62 -7.32 -11.67
N GLY A 60 -14.68 -6.06 -12.10
CA GLY A 60 -15.88 -5.26 -11.94
C GLY A 60 -15.74 -3.87 -12.55
N ARG A 61 -16.87 -3.31 -12.99
CA ARG A 61 -16.91 -1.90 -13.39
C ARG A 61 -16.59 -1.04 -12.16
N GLY A 62 -15.56 -0.21 -12.25
CA GLY A 62 -15.09 0.63 -11.15
C GLY A 62 -13.96 0.04 -10.30
N LEU A 63 -13.61 -1.24 -10.45
CA LEU A 63 -12.42 -1.84 -9.81
C LEU A 63 -11.18 -1.64 -10.69
N GLN A 64 -10.86 -0.37 -10.92
CA GLN A 64 -9.73 0.04 -11.75
C GLN A 64 -8.48 0.23 -10.88
N THR A 65 -7.34 -0.07 -11.46
CA THR A 65 -6.02 0.18 -10.88
C THR A 65 -5.64 1.65 -11.06
N ILE A 66 -4.95 2.23 -10.08
CA ILE A 66 -4.34 3.57 -10.21
C ILE A 66 -3.07 3.55 -11.07
N PHE A 67 -2.60 2.37 -11.48
CA PHE A 67 -1.38 2.16 -12.27
C PHE A 67 -1.66 1.83 -13.74
N GLY A 68 -2.92 1.60 -14.11
CA GLY A 68 -3.28 1.08 -15.44
C GLY A 68 -2.87 -0.38 -15.70
N GLN A 69 -2.15 -1.01 -14.76
CA GLN A 69 -1.75 -2.42 -14.77
C GLN A 69 -2.14 -3.10 -13.45
N ASP A 70 -2.41 -4.41 -13.53
CA ASP A 70 -2.92 -5.17 -12.40
C ASP A 70 -1.83 -5.64 -11.42
N GLU A 71 -0.73 -6.13 -11.97
CA GLU A 71 0.44 -6.57 -11.22
C GLU A 71 1.54 -5.53 -11.33
N VAL A 72 1.83 -4.87 -10.22
CA VAL A 72 2.92 -3.91 -10.11
C VAL A 72 3.69 -4.11 -8.80
N HIS A 73 4.98 -3.78 -8.84
CA HIS A 73 5.86 -3.69 -7.68
C HIS A 73 5.81 -2.27 -7.14
N VAL A 74 5.20 -2.13 -5.98
CA VAL A 74 5.05 -0.87 -5.27
C VAL A 74 6.10 -0.78 -4.16
N ARG A 75 6.80 0.35 -4.11
CA ARG A 75 7.63 0.74 -2.98
C ARG A 75 6.99 1.92 -2.29
N LEU A 76 6.70 1.78 -1.00
CA LEU A 76 6.22 2.87 -0.14
C LEU A 76 7.31 3.25 0.85
N ILE A 77 7.56 4.54 1.00
CA ILE A 77 8.50 5.07 1.98
C ILE A 77 7.80 6.13 2.81
N GLY A 78 7.80 5.97 4.13
CA GLY A 78 7.14 6.91 5.02
C GLY A 78 7.75 6.97 6.41
N THR A 79 7.31 7.95 7.19
CA THR A 79 7.73 8.16 8.58
C THR A 79 6.51 8.06 9.50
N PRO A 80 6.55 7.26 10.58
CA PRO A 80 5.44 7.16 11.51
C PRO A 80 5.22 8.45 12.31
N ASP A 81 3.95 8.77 12.53
CA ASP A 81 3.47 9.83 13.42
C ASP A 81 2.26 9.29 14.22
N GLY A 82 2.54 8.82 15.45
CA GLY A 82 1.57 8.09 16.26
C GLY A 82 1.03 6.85 15.55
N ASP A 83 -0.27 6.84 15.29
CA ASP A 83 -0.97 5.74 14.62
C ASP A 83 -1.03 5.89 13.11
N ARG A 84 -0.53 7.00 12.56
CA ARG A 84 -0.56 7.31 11.13
C ARG A 84 0.83 7.23 10.53
N ILE A 85 0.89 6.87 9.25
CA ILE A 85 2.12 6.90 8.45
C ILE A 85 1.73 7.47 7.09
N MET A 86 2.34 8.59 6.74
CA MET A 86 2.24 9.13 5.39
C MET A 86 3.43 8.62 4.58
N CYS A 87 3.13 7.99 3.46
CA CYS A 87 4.12 7.38 2.57
C CYS A 87 4.04 8.00 1.18
N GLU A 88 5.20 8.20 0.58
CA GLU A 88 5.34 8.38 -0.85
C GLU A 88 5.46 7.01 -1.51
N GLY A 89 4.73 6.82 -2.61
CA GLY A 89 4.70 5.57 -3.37
C GLY A 89 5.28 5.72 -4.77
N THR A 90 6.05 4.72 -5.17
CA THR A 90 6.51 4.51 -6.55
C THR A 90 6.09 3.13 -7.04
N ALA A 91 6.00 2.94 -8.36
CA ALA A 91 5.73 1.65 -8.97
C ALA A 91 6.76 1.36 -10.08
N ASP A 92 7.40 0.19 -10.06
CA ASP A 92 8.51 -0.13 -10.96
C ASP A 92 8.04 -0.25 -12.42
N GLU A 93 6.86 -0.81 -12.65
CA GLU A 93 6.26 -0.98 -13.98
C GLU A 93 5.64 0.30 -14.55
N VAL A 94 5.54 1.36 -13.74
CA VAL A 94 5.00 2.65 -14.17
C VAL A 94 5.99 3.76 -13.84
N PRO A 95 7.04 3.94 -14.67
CA PRO A 95 8.05 4.97 -14.44
C PRO A 95 7.43 6.36 -14.27
N GLY A 96 7.79 7.04 -13.19
CA GLY A 96 7.26 8.36 -12.86
C GLY A 96 5.88 8.35 -12.19
N ALA A 97 5.29 7.18 -11.92
CA ALA A 97 4.12 7.10 -11.05
C ALA A 97 4.45 7.65 -9.67
N GLN A 98 3.72 8.68 -9.27
CA GLN A 98 3.76 9.26 -7.94
C GLN A 98 2.35 9.23 -7.36
N PHE A 99 2.24 8.62 -6.19
CA PHE A 99 1.01 8.55 -5.43
C PHE A 99 1.33 8.61 -3.94
N ILE A 100 0.39 9.10 -3.17
CA ILE A 100 0.52 9.21 -1.72
C ILE A 100 -0.32 8.14 -1.07
N VAL A 101 0.20 7.55 -0.01
CA VAL A 101 -0.47 6.54 0.79
C VAL A 101 -0.51 6.98 2.24
N GLU A 102 -1.70 6.96 2.82
CA GLU A 102 -1.88 7.06 4.27
C GLU A 102 -2.22 5.69 4.84
N LEU A 103 -1.41 5.26 5.79
CA LEU A 103 -1.69 4.11 6.64
C LEU A 103 -2.15 4.60 8.02
N THR A 104 -3.24 4.05 8.54
CA THR A 104 -3.67 4.29 9.92
C THR A 104 -3.81 2.95 10.64
N TRP A 105 -3.10 2.73 11.74
CA TRP A 105 -3.28 1.53 12.55
C TRP A 105 -4.70 1.48 13.12
N LEU A 106 -5.30 0.30 13.16
CA LEU A 106 -6.67 0.08 13.65
C LEU A 106 -6.69 -0.85 14.86
N THR A 107 -6.01 -1.98 14.79
CA THR A 107 -6.01 -3.04 15.82
C THR A 107 -4.81 -3.95 15.63
N ASP A 108 -4.42 -4.66 16.68
CA ASP A 108 -3.61 -5.88 16.59
C ASP A 108 -4.44 -7.06 16.07
#